data_AF-A0A940UJ74-F1
#
_entry.id   AF-A0A940UJ74-F1
#
_cell.length_a   1.000
_cell.length_b   1.000
_cell.length_c   1.000
_cell.angle_alpha   90.00
_cell.angle_beta   90.00
_cell.angle_gamma   90.00
#
_symmetry.space_group_name_H-M   'P 1'
#
loop_
_entity.id
_entity.type
_entity.pdbx_description
1 polymer ?
#
loop_
_entity_poly.entity_id
_entity_poly.type
_entity_poly.pdbx_seq_one_letter_code
_entity_poly.pdbx_strand_id
1 'polypeptide(L)'
;MRSGVRFPSLTGKGLLFLLFVWFLWFMNFTTRTIFSPILPLIEDEFGTTHARASSIFIFISSGYSFSLLCAGIYARFLGYKKSILICLTLIAAVYFTIPFIRVFEMLYLFAFLLG
;
A
#
# COMPACT_ATOMS: atom_id res chain seq x y z
N MET A 1 -43.48 -3.54 -20.52
CA MET A 1 -42.27 -2.73 -20.25
C MET A 1 -41.42 -3.45 -19.21
N ARG A 2 -40.34 -4.12 -19.64
CA ARG A 2 -39.41 -4.88 -18.78
C ARG A 2 -38.32 -3.93 -18.28
N SER A 3 -38.41 -3.46 -17.03
CA SER A 3 -37.28 -2.84 -16.34
C SER A 3 -36.38 -3.95 -15.79
N GLY A 4 -35.32 -4.27 -16.53
CA GLY A 4 -34.39 -5.35 -16.23
C GLY A 4 -33.51 -5.07 -15.03
N VAL A 5 -33.75 -5.79 -13.93
CA VAL A 5 -32.75 -5.98 -12.87
C VAL A 5 -31.76 -7.03 -13.41
N ARG A 6 -30.67 -6.54 -14.02
CA ARG A 6 -29.73 -7.35 -14.81
C ARG A 6 -28.84 -8.33 -14.01
N PHE A 7 -28.92 -8.36 -12.68
CA PHE A 7 -28.04 -9.20 -11.85
C PHE A 7 -28.72 -9.77 -10.58
N PRO A 8 -29.53 -10.84 -10.68
CA PRO A 8 -30.11 -11.50 -9.50
C PRO A 8 -29.15 -12.46 -8.79
N SER A 9 -28.03 -12.84 -9.43
CA SER A 9 -27.12 -13.89 -8.96
C SER A 9 -25.94 -13.40 -8.10
N LEU A 10 -25.82 -12.08 -7.87
CA LEU A 10 -24.70 -11.44 -7.16
C LEU A 10 -25.00 -11.06 -5.71
N THR A 11 -26.25 -11.24 -5.25
CA THR A 11 -26.80 -10.65 -4.00
C THR A 11 -26.12 -11.09 -2.70
N GLY A 12 -25.36 -12.19 -2.68
CA GLY A 12 -24.58 -12.60 -1.49
C GLY A 12 -23.06 -12.68 -1.72
N LYS A 13 -22.64 -13.40 -2.78
CA LYS A 13 -21.22 -13.63 -3.06
C LYS A 13 -20.52 -12.43 -3.70
N GLY A 14 -21.25 -11.65 -4.50
CA GLY A 14 -20.72 -10.44 -5.14
C GLY A 14 -20.40 -9.34 -4.14
N LEU A 15 -21.29 -9.16 -3.15
CA LEU A 15 -21.11 -8.17 -2.09
C LEU A 15 -19.92 -8.52 -1.18
N LEU A 16 -19.75 -9.80 -0.83
CA LEU A 16 -18.55 -10.30 -0.13
C LEU A 16 -17.27 -10.07 -0.92
N PHE A 17 -17.28 -10.34 -2.23
CA PHE A 17 -16.12 -10.07 -3.08
C PHE A 17 -15.80 -8.58 -3.15
N LEU A 18 -16.83 -7.73 -3.26
CA LEU A 18 -16.67 -6.28 -3.30
C LEU A 18 -16.11 -5.75 -1.98
N LEU A 19 -16.63 -6.23 -0.84
CA LEU A 19 -16.10 -5.91 0.49
C LEU A 19 -14.64 -6.35 0.64
N PHE A 20 -14.28 -7.53 0.14
CA PHE A 20 -12.90 -8.01 0.17
C PHE A 20 -11.95 -7.12 -0.65
N VAL A 21 -12.33 -6.77 -1.88
CA VAL A 21 -11.54 -5.86 -2.72
C VAL A 21 -11.47 -4.46 -2.09
N TRP A 22 -12.57 -3.98 -1.53
CA TRP A 22 -12.61 -2.70 -0.82
C TRP A 22 -11.70 -2.71 0.41
N PHE A 23 -11.69 -3.81 1.17
CA PHE A 23 -10.79 -3.97 2.31
C PHE A 23 -9.31 -3.99 1.87
N LEU A 24 -8.97 -4.69 0.79
CA LEU A 24 -7.60 -4.68 0.23
C LEU A 24 -7.17 -3.27 -0.21
N TRP A 25 -8.09 -2.54 -0.84
CA TRP A 25 -7.87 -1.15 -1.23
C TRP A 25 -7.70 -0.25 0.00
N PHE A 26 -8.55 -0.41 1.01
CA PHE A 26 -8.50 0.33 2.27
C PHE A 26 -7.19 0.09 3.02
N MET A 27 -6.72 -1.16 3.11
CA MET A 27 -5.43 -1.50 3.70
C MET A 27 -4.29 -0.82 2.94
N ASN A 28 -4.29 -0.89 1.60
CA ASN A 28 -3.29 -0.20 0.77
C ASN A 28 -3.30 1.32 0.96
N PHE A 29 -4.49 1.91 1.06
CA PHE A 29 -4.65 3.35 1.26
C PHE A 29 -4.14 3.77 2.64
N THR A 30 -4.50 3.02 3.68
CA THR A 30 -4.11 3.27 5.07
C THR A 30 -2.58 3.26 5.24
N THR A 31 -1.89 2.29 4.63
CA THR A 31 -0.42 2.20 4.64
C THR A 31 0.25 3.50 4.19
N ARG A 32 -0.36 4.26 3.27
CA ARG A 32 0.21 5.51 2.75
C ARG A 32 -0.20 6.73 3.56
N THR A 33 -1.46 6.77 3.99
CA THR A 33 -2.00 7.93 4.70
C THR A 33 -1.53 7.99 6.15
N ILE A 34 -1.13 6.86 6.75
CA ILE A 34 -0.66 6.81 8.14
C ILE A 34 0.64 7.60 8.36
N PHE A 35 1.46 7.78 7.31
CA PHE A 35 2.71 8.55 7.40
C PHE A 35 2.48 10.05 7.59
N SER A 36 1.35 10.58 7.13
CA SER A 36 1.04 12.01 7.26
C SER A 36 0.91 12.48 8.72
N PRO A 37 0.13 11.83 9.59
CA PRO A 37 0.06 12.22 11.01
C PRO A 37 1.28 11.77 11.83
N ILE A 38 2.01 10.74 11.39
CA ILE A 38 3.20 10.21 12.08
C ILE A 38 4.46 11.04 11.79
N LEU A 39 4.48 11.81 10.68
CA LEU A 39 5.61 12.63 10.28
C LEU A 39 6.18 13.54 11.40
N PRO A 40 5.37 14.32 12.14
CA PRO A 40 5.89 15.16 13.23
C PRO A 40 6.52 14.35 14.37
N LEU A 41 6.07 13.12 14.61
CA LEU A 41 6.68 12.23 15.62
C LEU A 41 8.07 11.75 15.16
N ILE A 42 8.23 11.45 13.87
CA ILE A 42 9.53 11.08 13.26
C ILE A 42 10.50 12.27 13.26
N GLU A 43 9.99 13.49 13.04
CA GLU A 43 10.78 14.72 13.11
C GLU A 43 11.34 14.96 14.51
N ASP A 44 10.50 14.75 15.53
CA ASP A 44 10.86 14.92 16.96
C ASP A 44 11.85 13.84 17.43
N GLU A 45 11.63 12.57 17.07
CA GLU A 45 12.52 11.46 17.48
C GLU A 45 13.94 11.59 16.90
N PHE A 46 14.10 12.10 15.68
CA PHE A 46 15.39 12.18 15.01
C PHE A 46 15.99 13.59 14.92
N GLY A 47 15.29 14.60 15.46
CA GLY A 47 15.75 16.00 15.44
C GLY A 47 16.03 16.53 14.04
N THR A 48 15.27 16.08 13.03
CA THR A 48 15.52 16.42 11.62
C THR A 48 14.63 17.56 11.15
N THR A 49 15.12 18.37 10.21
CA THR A 49 14.34 19.45 9.60
C THR A 49 13.15 18.90 8.81
N HIS A 50 12.00 19.58 8.85
CA HIS A 50 10.79 19.25 8.09
C HIS A 50 11.02 18.91 6.60
N ALA A 51 12.02 19.54 5.98
CA ALA A 51 12.43 19.27 4.60
C ALA A 51 12.94 17.82 4.38
N ARG A 52 13.62 17.22 5.37
CA ARG A 52 14.09 15.82 5.30
C ARG A 52 12.99 14.82 5.65
N ALA A 53 12.09 15.14 6.56
CA ALA A 53 10.97 14.24 6.85
C ALA A 53 10.04 14.14 5.63
N SER A 54 9.73 15.27 4.99
CA SER A 54 8.89 15.28 3.78
C SER A 54 9.48 14.53 2.58
N SER A 55 10.81 14.34 2.47
CA SER A 55 11.38 13.51 1.41
C SER A 55 10.92 12.04 1.46
N ILE A 56 10.46 11.54 2.61
CA ILE A 56 9.89 10.19 2.73
C ILE A 56 8.73 10.00 1.75
N PHE A 57 7.90 11.02 1.53
CA PHE A 57 6.78 10.96 0.57
C PHE A 57 7.26 10.84 -0.89
N ILE A 58 8.42 11.40 -1.22
CA ILE A 58 9.02 11.28 -2.56
C ILE A 58 9.43 9.82 -2.80
N PHE A 59 10.06 9.18 -1.80
CA PHE A 59 10.45 7.77 -1.89
C PHE A 59 9.22 6.84 -1.94
N ILE A 60 8.17 7.10 -1.16
CA ILE A 60 6.91 6.35 -1.27
C ILE A 60 6.29 6.48 -2.66
N SER A 61 6.30 7.69 -3.23
CA SER A 61 5.71 7.95 -4.55
C SER A 61 6.51 7.30 -5.69
N SER A 62 7.85 7.29 -5.59
CA SER A 62 8.70 6.64 -6.59
C SER A 62 8.62 5.13 -6.52
N GLY A 63 8.62 4.55 -5.31
CA GLY A 63 8.36 3.13 -5.07
C GLY A 63 7.03 2.69 -5.68
N TYR A 64 5.97 3.49 -5.45
CA TYR A 64 4.65 3.16 -5.98
C TYR A 64 4.56 3.22 -7.49
N SER A 65 5.23 4.18 -8.09
CA SER A 65 5.30 4.26 -9.55
C SER A 65 5.95 2.99 -10.11
N PHE A 66 7.03 2.52 -9.48
CA PHE A 66 7.65 1.23 -9.81
C PHE A 66 6.71 0.05 -9.58
N SER A 67 6.04 -0.02 -8.44
CA SER A 67 5.09 -1.08 -8.11
C SER A 67 3.91 -1.13 -9.08
N LEU A 68 3.40 0.02 -9.55
CA LEU A 68 2.36 0.12 -10.58
C LEU A 68 2.86 -0.36 -11.96
N LEU A 69 4.06 0.05 -12.36
CA LEU A 69 4.69 -0.40 -13.61
C LEU A 69 4.90 -1.92 -13.59
N CYS A 70 5.42 -2.43 -12.48
CA CYS A 70 5.55 -3.87 -12.26
C CYS A 70 4.19 -4.54 -12.26
N ALA A 71 3.18 -4.04 -11.55
CA ALA A 71 1.84 -4.64 -11.50
C ALA A 71 1.20 -4.75 -12.90
N GLY A 72 1.39 -3.75 -13.77
CA GLY A 72 0.92 -3.81 -15.16
C GLY A 72 1.57 -4.93 -15.98
N ILE A 73 2.87 -5.15 -15.79
CA ILE A 73 3.63 -6.23 -16.46
C ILE A 73 3.29 -7.59 -15.83
N TYR A 74 3.22 -7.66 -14.50
CA TYR A 74 2.94 -8.86 -13.72
C TYR A 74 1.49 -9.35 -13.91
N ALA A 75 0.52 -8.45 -14.11
CA ALA A 75 -0.87 -8.82 -14.40
C ALA A 75 -1.00 -9.65 -15.69
N ARG A 76 -0.10 -9.42 -16.67
CA ARG A 76 -0.03 -10.19 -17.91
C ARG A 76 0.68 -11.53 -17.75
N PHE A 77 1.59 -11.67 -16.78
CA PHE A 77 2.48 -12.83 -16.65
C PHE A 77 2.12 -13.82 -15.53
N LEU A 78 1.65 -13.37 -14.35
CA LEU A 78 1.64 -14.20 -13.13
C LEU A 78 0.26 -14.52 -12.54
N GLY A 79 -0.81 -13.93 -13.05
CA GLY A 79 -2.17 -14.16 -12.55
C GLY A 79 -2.45 -13.47 -11.20
N TYR A 80 -3.62 -12.84 -11.10
CA TYR A 80 -4.01 -11.95 -10.00
C TYR A 80 -3.80 -12.52 -8.59
N LYS A 81 -4.07 -13.81 -8.38
CA LYS A 81 -4.03 -14.44 -7.04
C LYS A 81 -2.62 -14.47 -6.43
N LYS A 82 -1.59 -14.73 -7.24
CA LYS A 82 -0.21 -14.85 -6.77
C LYS A 82 0.40 -13.48 -6.50
N SER A 83 0.08 -12.50 -7.36
CA SER A 83 0.57 -11.13 -7.21
C SER A 83 0.07 -10.48 -5.93
N ILE A 84 -1.22 -10.66 -5.59
CA ILE A 84 -1.78 -10.14 -4.33
C ILE A 84 -1.08 -10.78 -3.12
N LEU A 85 -0.83 -12.09 -3.14
CA LEU A 85 -0.18 -12.79 -2.03
C LEU A 85 1.26 -12.29 -1.81
N ILE A 86 2.01 -12.07 -2.89
CA ILE A 86 3.39 -11.57 -2.85
C ILE A 86 3.42 -10.15 -2.30
N CYS A 87 2.56 -9.24 -2.80
CA CYS A 87 2.47 -7.87 -2.29
C CYS A 87 2.12 -7.85 -0.80
N LEU A 88 1.16 -8.67 -0.37
CA LEU A 88 0.76 -8.73 1.03
C LEU A 88 1.89 -9.23 1.94
N THR A 89 2.64 -10.24 1.48
CA THR A 89 3.78 -10.80 2.24
C THR A 89 4.93 -9.79 2.34
N LEU A 90 5.22 -9.06 1.26
CA LEU A 90 6.23 -8.00 1.25
C LEU A 90 5.86 -6.86 2.21
N ILE A 91 4.62 -6.38 2.16
CA ILE A 91 4.14 -5.31 3.06
C ILE A 91 4.23 -5.77 4.52
N ALA A 92 3.84 -7.00 4.83
CA ALA A 92 3.92 -7.55 6.18
C ALA A 92 5.39 -7.64 6.68
N ALA A 93 6.31 -8.11 5.82
CA ALA A 93 7.73 -8.18 6.15
C ALA A 93 8.35 -6.80 6.41
N VAL A 94 7.96 -5.79 5.61
CA VAL A 94 8.40 -4.42 5.80
C VAL A 94 7.90 -3.86 7.14
N TYR A 95 6.60 -3.98 7.42
CA TYR A 95 6.04 -3.50 8.70
C TYR A 95 6.67 -4.18 9.92
N PHE A 96 7.02 -5.46 9.82
CA PHE A 96 7.70 -6.18 10.90
C PHE A 96 9.12 -5.66 11.16
N THR A 97 9.77 -5.10 10.13
CA THR A 97 11.16 -4.62 10.22
C THR A 97 11.25 -3.17 10.69
N ILE A 98 10.19 -2.36 10.53
CA ILE A 98 10.10 -0.96 11.01
C ILE A 98 10.56 -0.77 12.47
N PRO A 99 10.08 -1.55 13.47
CA PRO A 99 10.44 -1.33 14.87
C PRO A 99 11.91 -1.63 15.21
N PHE A 100 12.67 -2.29 14.32
CA PHE A 100 14.08 -2.62 14.55
C PHE A 100 15.04 -1.52 14.07
N ILE A 101 14.54 -0.49 13.41
CA ILE A 101 15.37 0.49 12.71
C ILE A 101 15.72 1.65 13.65
N ARG A 102 17.02 1.88 13.86
CA ARG A 102 17.56 3.04 14.57
C ARG A 102 18.23 4.07 13.65
N VAL A 103 18.21 3.84 12.33
CA VAL A 103 18.95 4.64 11.33
C VAL A 103 18.00 5.29 10.34
N PHE A 104 18.06 6.62 10.23
CA PHE A 104 17.15 7.43 9.40
C PHE A 104 17.21 7.07 7.90
N GLU A 105 18.37 6.69 7.39
CA GLU A 105 18.56 6.32 5.98
C GLU A 105 17.82 5.03 5.60
N MET A 106 17.71 4.08 6.53
CA MET A 106 16.93 2.86 6.30
C MET A 106 15.45 3.19 6.12
N LEU A 107 14.95 4.24 6.78
CA LEU A 107 13.58 4.69 6.66
C LEU A 107 13.21 5.08 5.21
N TYR A 108 14.15 5.62 4.44
CA TYR A 108 13.95 5.89 3.01
C TYR A 108 13.84 4.62 2.16
N LEU A 109 14.64 3.59 2.46
CA LEU A 109 14.54 2.29 1.78
C LEU A 109 13.19 1.61 2.06
N PHE A 110 12.71 1.68 3.30
CA PHE A 110 11.39 1.13 3.65
C PHE A 110 10.25 1.95 3.04
N ALA A 111 10.38 3.27 3.01
CA ALA A 111 9.45 4.16 2.31
C ALA A 111 9.35 3.80 0.82
N PHE A 112 10.49 3.54 0.17
CA PHE A 112 10.52 3.07 -1.21
C PHE A 112 9.90 1.67 -1.39
N LEU A 113 10.16 0.74 -0.46
CA LEU A 113 9.58 -0.62 -0.48
C LEU A 113 8.08 -0.65 -0.17
N LEU A 114 7.56 0.31 0.59
CA LEU A 114 6.13 0.46 0.88
C LEU A 114 5.34 1.11 -0.26
N GLY A 115 6.04 1.81 -1.15
CA GLY A 115 5.48 2.36 -2.38
C GLY A 115 5.05 1.26 -3.34
#